data_AF-A0A7J8X7I6-F1
#
_entry.id   AF-A0A7J8X7I6-F1
#
_cell.length_a   1.000
_cell.length_b   1.000
_cell.length_c   1.000
_cell.angle_alpha   90.00
_cell.angle_beta   90.00
_cell.angle_gamma   90.00
#
_symmetry.space_group_name_H-M   'P 1'
#
loop_
_entity.id
_entity.type
_entity.pdbx_description
1 polymer ?
#
loop_
_entity_poly.entity_id
_entity_poly.type
_entity_poly.pdbx_seq_one_letter_code
_entity_poly.pdbx_strand_id
1 'polypeptide(L)'
;MIFKPSKQVIREGNSVINYQYMKLNVDMLQIIQLGLSIFDAWGNLPDFYSPFSYVWKFNLRDFDINRDRYASDLIELLKRQGINFEKNKEKGIGSKNFAKKFWDYGLVFN
;
A
#
# COMPACT_ATOMS: atom_id res chain seq x y z
N MET A 1 13.30 -8.34 -10.71
CA MET A 1 14.31 -8.01 -9.68
C MET A 1 13.81 -6.80 -8.91
N ILE A 2 13.84 -6.83 -7.58
CA ILE A 2 13.58 -5.66 -6.73
C ILE A 2 14.90 -4.93 -6.54
N PHE A 3 14.91 -3.62 -6.76
CA PHE A 3 16.14 -2.84 -6.68
C PHE A 3 16.38 -2.40 -5.24
N LYS A 4 17.47 -2.85 -4.63
CA LYS A 4 17.90 -2.40 -3.31
C LYS A 4 19.23 -1.65 -3.46
N PRO A 5 19.33 -0.38 -3.02
CA PRO A 5 20.62 0.31 -2.97
C PRO A 5 21.58 -0.43 -2.04
N SER A 6 22.88 -0.31 -2.28
CA SER A 6 23.88 -0.85 -1.37
C SER A 6 23.83 -0.11 -0.02
N LYS A 7 24.27 -0.77 1.05
CA LYS A 7 24.32 -0.16 2.40
C LYS A 7 25.15 1.14 2.44
N GLN A 8 26.10 1.28 1.52
CA GLN A 8 26.95 2.45 1.39
C GLN A 8 26.19 3.65 0.81
N VAL A 9 25.42 3.43 -0.26
CA VAL A 9 24.56 4.46 -0.87
C VAL A 9 23.47 4.94 0.09
N ILE A 10 22.90 4.04 0.90
CA ILE A 10 21.91 4.42 1.93
C ILE A 10 22.56 5.32 3.00
N ARG A 11 23.80 5.01 3.41
CA ARG A 11 24.54 5.79 4.43
C ARG A 11 24.91 7.19 3.97
N GLU A 12 25.17 7.37 2.68
CA GLU A 12 25.46 8.68 2.09
C GLU A 12 24.22 9.59 2.05
N GLY A 13 23.01 9.05 2.25
CA GLY A 13 21.79 9.83 2.41
C GLY A 13 21.35 10.61 1.16
N ASN A 14 21.89 10.29 -0.02
CA ASN A 14 21.60 11.01 -1.25
C ASN A 14 20.12 10.83 -1.66
N SER A 15 19.34 11.89 -1.49
CA SER A 15 17.88 11.88 -1.73
C SER A 15 17.51 11.57 -3.18
N VAL A 16 18.32 12.02 -4.16
CA VAL A 16 18.08 11.78 -5.58
C VAL A 16 18.23 10.30 -5.89
N ILE A 17 19.31 9.68 -5.42
CA ILE A 17 19.58 8.26 -5.64
C ILE A 17 18.49 7.41 -4.93
N ASN A 18 18.15 7.74 -3.68
CA ASN A 18 17.09 7.05 -2.96
C ASN A 18 15.72 7.14 -3.66
N TYR A 19 15.38 8.31 -4.19
CA TYR A 19 14.15 8.49 -4.97
C TYR A 19 14.16 7.64 -6.25
N GLN A 20 15.28 7.56 -6.97
CA GLN A 20 15.38 6.74 -8.18
C GLN A 20 15.13 5.25 -7.89
N TYR A 21 15.75 4.71 -6.82
CA TYR A 21 15.51 3.33 -6.40
C TYR A 21 14.06 3.08 -5.96
N MET A 22 13.48 4.01 -5.19
CA MET A 22 12.08 3.93 -4.80
C MET A 22 11.17 3.94 -6.03
N LYS A 23 11.35 4.91 -6.93
CA LYS A 23 10.54 5.07 -8.15
C LYS A 23 10.57 3.81 -9.00
N LEU A 24 11.74 3.23 -9.24
CA LEU A 24 11.87 2.00 -10.01
C LEU A 24 11.10 0.82 -9.39
N ASN A 25 11.09 0.71 -8.06
CA ASN A 25 10.30 -0.33 -7.40
C ASN A 25 8.80 -0.02 -7.45
N VAL A 26 8.39 1.22 -7.22
CA VAL A 26 6.99 1.65 -7.28
C VAL A 26 6.41 1.42 -8.69
N ASP A 27 7.18 1.72 -9.73
CA ASP A 27 6.76 1.53 -11.13
C ASP A 27 6.62 0.03 -11.49
N MET A 28 7.29 -0.88 -10.76
CA MET A 28 7.33 -2.31 -11.08
C MET A 28 6.47 -3.21 -10.19
N LEU A 29 6.12 -2.76 -8.99
CA LEU A 29 5.41 -3.57 -8.00
C LEU A 29 3.93 -3.18 -7.93
N GLN A 30 3.07 -4.17 -7.72
CA GLN A 30 1.66 -3.93 -7.46
C GLN A 30 1.41 -3.72 -5.97
N ILE A 31 0.57 -2.74 -5.64
CA ILE A 31 0.10 -2.53 -4.27
C ILE A 31 -0.87 -3.65 -3.89
N ILE A 32 -0.67 -4.23 -2.71
CA ILE A 32 -1.49 -5.35 -2.20
C ILE A 32 -2.60 -4.82 -1.28
N GLN A 33 -2.28 -3.83 -0.46
CA GLN A 33 -3.15 -3.33 0.58
C GLN A 33 -2.79 -1.89 0.93
N LEU A 34 -3.79 -1.10 1.32
CA LEU A 34 -3.63 0.25 1.87
C LEU A 34 -4.38 0.35 3.19
N GLY A 35 -3.69 0.77 4.25
CA GLY A 35 -4.31 1.17 5.51
C GLY A 35 -4.54 2.67 5.52
N LEU A 36 -5.72 3.12 5.98
CA LEU A 36 -6.05 4.53 6.12
C LEU A 36 -6.72 4.76 7.48
N SER A 37 -6.25 5.78 8.20
CA SER A 37 -6.89 6.30 9.39
C SER A 37 -7.14 7.80 9.16
N ILE A 38 -8.37 8.23 9.38
CA ILE A 38 -8.78 9.64 9.32
C ILE A 38 -9.07 10.05 10.75
N PHE A 39 -8.65 11.24 11.16
CA PHE A 39 -8.89 11.78 12.49
C PHE A 39 -9.06 13.30 12.42
N ASP A 40 -9.74 13.86 13.42
CA ASP A 40 -9.91 15.31 13.54
C ASP A 40 -8.63 16.00 14.06
N ALA A 41 -8.65 17.33 14.22
CA ALA A 41 -7.50 18.10 14.69
C ALA A 41 -7.01 17.72 16.11
N TRP A 42 -7.84 17.03 16.90
CA TRP A 42 -7.53 16.57 18.25
C TRP A 42 -7.08 15.11 18.28
N GLY A 43 -7.05 14.43 17.13
CA GLY A 43 -6.65 13.03 17.02
C GLY A 43 -7.79 12.03 17.25
N ASN A 44 -9.05 12.48 17.30
CA ASN A 44 -10.18 11.56 17.47
C ASN A 44 -10.48 10.85 16.15
N LEU A 45 -10.60 9.53 16.21
CA LEU A 45 -11.04 8.71 15.09
C LEU A 45 -12.56 8.86 14.88
N PRO A 46 -13.04 8.67 13.64
CA PRO A 46 -14.46 8.65 13.36
C PRO A 46 -15.11 7.53 14.16
N ASP A 47 -16.25 7.84 14.76
CA ASP A 47 -17.04 6.91 15.59
C ASP A 47 -18.45 6.62 15.01
N PHE A 48 -18.89 7.42 14.03
CA PHE A 48 -20.20 7.34 13.38
C PHE A 48 -21.36 7.18 14.37
N TYR A 49 -21.30 7.90 15.50
CA TYR A 49 -22.29 7.79 16.59
C TYR A 49 -22.40 6.39 17.22
N SER A 50 -21.29 5.65 17.22
CA SER A 50 -21.16 4.33 17.84
C SER A 50 -20.09 4.35 18.94
N PRO A 51 -20.04 3.35 19.83
CA PRO A 51 -18.97 3.23 20.83
C PRO A 51 -17.63 2.74 20.24
N PHE A 52 -17.51 2.63 18.91
CA PHE A 52 -16.34 2.10 18.23
C PHE A 52 -15.66 3.19 17.41
N SER A 53 -14.33 3.12 17.32
CA SER A 53 -13.54 3.93 16.39
C SER A 53 -13.18 3.12 15.15
N TYR A 54 -13.12 3.80 14.00
CA TYR A 54 -12.92 3.13 12.73
C TYR A 54 -11.59 3.50 12.07
N VAL A 55 -10.92 2.46 11.55
CA VAL A 55 -9.78 2.55 10.64
C VAL A 55 -10.04 1.61 9.48
N TRP A 56 -9.54 1.96 8.29
CA TRP A 56 -9.81 1.20 7.08
C TRP A 56 -8.59 0.46 6.58
N LYS A 57 -8.82 -0.77 6.13
CA LYS A 57 -7.84 -1.59 5.44
C LYS A 57 -8.45 -2.01 4.11
N PHE A 58 -7.94 -1.44 3.03
CA PHE A 58 -8.35 -1.74 1.67
C PHE A 58 -7.44 -2.82 1.09
N ASN A 59 -8.03 -3.92 0.64
CA ASN A 59 -7.32 -4.99 -0.05
C ASN A 59 -7.51 -4.82 -1.56
N LEU A 60 -6.42 -4.86 -2.33
CA LEU A 60 -6.44 -4.60 -3.76
C LEU A 60 -6.29 -5.90 -4.56
N ARG A 61 -6.96 -5.97 -5.71
CA ARG A 61 -7.06 -7.20 -6.51
C ARG A 61 -6.01 -7.34 -7.60
N ASP A 62 -5.25 -6.29 -7.87
CA ASP A 62 -4.41 -6.22 -9.07
C ASP A 62 -3.16 -7.10 -8.96
N PHE A 63 -2.70 -7.41 -7.74
CA PHE A 63 -1.59 -8.31 -7.49
C PHE A 63 -1.97 -9.78 -7.73
N ASP A 64 -1.19 -10.46 -8.56
CA ASP A 64 -1.29 -11.89 -8.86
C ASP A 64 0.07 -12.56 -8.64
N ILE A 65 0.13 -13.51 -7.70
CA ILE A 65 1.37 -14.23 -7.34
C ILE A 65 1.96 -15.02 -8.51
N ASN A 66 1.15 -15.39 -9.51
CA ASN A 66 1.64 -16.16 -10.66
C ASN A 66 2.16 -15.28 -11.80
N ARG A 67 1.91 -13.97 -11.74
CA ARG A 67 2.21 -13.02 -12.83
C ARG A 67 3.19 -11.92 -12.40
N ASP A 68 3.00 -11.39 -11.20
CA ASP A 68 3.64 -10.15 -10.79
C ASP A 68 4.96 -10.38 -10.08
N ARG A 69 5.80 -9.35 -10.07
CA ARG A 69 7.09 -9.36 -9.36
C ARG A 69 6.87 -9.18 -7.87
N TYR A 70 7.61 -9.93 -7.07
CA TYR A 70 7.63 -9.79 -5.62
C TYR A 70 8.95 -10.28 -5.03
N ALA A 71 9.18 -9.99 -3.75
CA ALA A 71 10.23 -10.63 -2.96
C ALA A 71 9.62 -11.81 -2.20
N SER A 72 10.18 -13.01 -2.35
CA SER A 72 9.61 -14.23 -1.76
C SER A 72 9.52 -14.15 -0.24
N ASP A 73 10.53 -13.56 0.41
CA ASP A 73 10.57 -13.26 1.84
C ASP A 73 9.42 -12.34 2.29
N LEU A 74 9.08 -11.33 1.48
CA LEU A 74 7.95 -10.45 1.75
C LEU A 74 6.60 -11.16 1.59
N ILE A 75 6.43 -12.00 0.57
CA ILE A 75 5.16 -12.73 0.38
C ILE A 75 4.91 -13.70 1.52
N GLU A 76 5.92 -14.44 1.96
CA GLU A 76 5.79 -15.34 3.11
C GLU A 76 5.42 -14.58 4.38
N LEU A 77 6.06 -13.43 4.63
CA LEU A 77 5.73 -12.55 5.75
C LEU A 77 4.26 -12.09 5.68
N LEU A 78 3.82 -11.61 4.53
CA LEU A 78 2.45 -11.13 4.34
C LEU A 78 1.41 -12.25 4.51
N LYS A 79 1.69 -13.47 4.05
CA LYS A 79 0.83 -14.65 4.32
C LYS A 79 0.74 -14.92 5.82
N ARG A 80 1.86 -14.88 6.55
CA ARG A 80 1.89 -15.05 8.01
C ARG A 80 1.12 -13.96 8.76
N GLN A 81 1.09 -12.75 8.21
CA GLN A 81 0.27 -11.64 8.73
C GLN A 81 -1.22 -11.73 8.33
N GLY A 82 -1.63 -12.84 7.73
CA GLY A 82 -3.04 -13.13 7.42
C GLY A 82 -3.53 -12.55 6.09
N ILE A 83 -2.64 -12.11 5.19
CA ILE A 83 -3.05 -11.71 3.84
C ILE A 83 -3.39 -12.96 3.03
N ASN A 84 -4.62 -12.99 2.52
CA ASN A 84 -5.09 -14.00 1.58
C ASN A 84 -5.09 -13.42 0.17
N PHE A 85 -4.04 -13.73 -0.61
CA PHE A 85 -3.86 -13.23 -1.97
C PHE A 85 -4.94 -13.68 -2.94
N GLU A 86 -5.41 -14.93 -2.83
CA GLU A 86 -6.50 -15.43 -3.69
C GLU A 86 -7.80 -14.68 -3.41
N LYS A 87 -8.14 -14.47 -2.13
CA LYS A 87 -9.30 -13.67 -1.73
C LYS A 87 -9.18 -12.22 -2.23
N ASN A 88 -7.98 -11.64 -2.20
CA ASN A 88 -7.75 -10.30 -2.73
C ASN A 88 -7.96 -10.26 -4.25
N LYS A 89 -7.45 -11.25 -4.99
CA LYS A 89 -7.63 -11.35 -6.45
C LYS A 89 -9.11 -11.49 -6.83
N GLU A 90 -9.87 -12.29 -6.08
CA GLU A 90 -11.30 -12.52 -6.32
C GLU A 90 -12.19 -11.34 -5.91
N LYS A 91 -11.99 -10.82 -4.69
CA LYS A 91 -12.93 -9.90 -4.01
C LYS A 91 -12.35 -8.52 -3.70
N GLY A 92 -11.07 -8.30 -3.97
CA GLY A 92 -10.39 -7.03 -3.72
C GLY A 92 -10.86 -5.92 -4.66
N ILE A 93 -10.47 -4.70 -4.31
CA ILE A 93 -10.81 -3.49 -5.06
C ILE A 93 -9.78 -3.30 -6.18
N GLY A 94 -10.23 -2.89 -7.37
CA GLY A 94 -9.29 -2.48 -8.43
C GLY A 94 -8.64 -1.14 -8.09
N SER A 95 -7.32 -1.07 -8.08
CA SER A 95 -6.52 0.11 -7.71
C SER A 95 -6.90 1.37 -8.49
N LYS A 96 -7.15 1.25 -9.80
CA LYS A 96 -7.60 2.38 -10.63
C LYS A 96 -8.97 2.93 -10.20
N ASN A 97 -9.90 2.02 -9.88
CA ASN A 97 -11.22 2.42 -9.37
C ASN A 97 -11.11 3.06 -7.99
N PHE A 98 -10.25 2.50 -7.14
CA PHE A 98 -9.94 3.06 -5.83
C PHE A 98 -9.36 4.48 -5.92
N ALA A 99 -8.34 4.67 -6.77
CA ALA A 99 -7.72 5.97 -7.01
C ALA A 99 -8.73 7.00 -7.54
N LYS A 100 -9.58 6.59 -8.49
CA LYS A 100 -10.67 7.45 -8.97
C LYS A 100 -11.61 7.87 -7.84
N LYS A 101 -11.99 6.95 -6.94
CA LYS A 101 -12.86 7.28 -5.81
C LYS A 101 -12.19 8.22 -4.82
N PHE A 102 -10.90 8.07 -4.55
CA PHE A 102 -10.14 9.01 -3.72
C PHE A 102 -10.16 10.42 -4.30
N TRP A 103 -10.01 10.54 -5.62
CA TRP A 103 -10.14 11.79 -6.33
C TRP A 103 -11.57 12.36 -6.22
N ASP A 104 -12.58 11.56 -6.59
CA ASP A 104 -13.99 11.99 -6.59
C ASP A 104 -14.47 12.46 -5.21
N TYR A 105 -13.93 11.90 -4.13
CA TYR A 105 -14.28 12.26 -2.74
C TYR A 105 -13.42 13.39 -2.15
N GLY A 106 -12.53 14.01 -2.92
CA GLY A 106 -11.70 15.14 -2.44
C GLY A 106 -10.69 14.75 -1.35
N LEU A 107 -10.28 13.47 -1.30
CA LEU A 107 -9.26 13.01 -0.35
C LEU A 107 -7.84 13.34 -0.80
N VAL A 108 -7.68 13.79 -2.04
CA VAL A 108 -6.40 14.17 -2.66
C VAL A 108 -6.57 15.49 -3.40
N PHE A 109 -5.50 16.28 -3.46
CA PHE A 109 -5.46 17.62 -4.09
C PHE A 109 -6.37 18.67 -3.42
N ASN A 110 -6.20 18.83 -2.10
CA ASN A 110 -6.69 19.99 -1.34
C ASN A 110 -5.72 21.16 -1.40
#